data_AF-A0A6C0CEF8-F1
#
_entry.id   AF-A0A6C0CEF8-F1
#
_cell.length_a   1.000
_cell.length_b   1.000
_cell.length_c   1.000
_cell.angle_alpha   90.00
_cell.angle_beta   90.00
_cell.angle_gamma   90.00
#
_symmetry.space_group_name_H-M   'P 1'
#
loop_
_entity.id
_entity.type
_entity.pdbx_description
1 polymer ?
#
loop_
_entity_poly.entity_id
_entity_poly.type
_entity_poly.pdbx_seq_one_letter_code
_entity_poly.pdbx_strand_id
1 'polypeptide(L)'
;MLHNLSNNELGFINCALNEALKSPVLMRHGAVAVAHGKVLGRGYNHYRSYSKDNFISNTCTCHAEIASLRNMFHCCKKHNNNSIKGPYA
;
A
#
# COMPACT_ATOMS: atom_id res chain seq x y z
N MET A 1 3.83 7.21 26.74
CA MET A 1 4.80 6.44 25.95
C MET A 1 5.16 7.27 24.72
N LEU A 2 6.18 8.12 24.81
CA LEU A 2 6.73 8.82 23.66
C LEU A 2 7.86 7.95 23.12
N HIS A 3 7.58 7.18 22.07
CA HIS A 3 8.64 6.60 21.25
C HIS A 3 9.29 7.75 20.47
N ASN A 4 10.61 7.92 20.59
CA ASN A 4 11.36 8.86 19.77
C ASN A 4 11.37 8.35 18.32
N LEU A 5 10.39 8.77 17.53
CA LEU A 5 10.35 8.56 16.09
C LEU A 5 11.49 9.33 15.42
N SER A 6 12.24 8.67 14.55
CA SER A 6 13.18 9.36 13.68
C SER A 6 12.44 10.26 12.68
N ASN A 7 13.13 11.29 12.17
CA ASN A 7 12.57 12.16 11.11
C ASN A 7 12.10 11.37 9.88
N ASN A 8 12.79 10.26 9.57
CA ASN A 8 12.43 9.38 8.46
C ASN A 8 11.11 8.65 8.72
N GLU A 9 10.94 8.07 9.91
CA GLU A 9 9.69 7.40 10.30
C GLU A 9 8.52 8.38 10.31
N LEU A 10 8.73 9.60 10.84
CA LEU A 10 7.73 10.65 10.78
C LEU A 10 7.35 11.00 9.33
N GLY A 11 8.33 11.05 8.43
CA GLY A 11 8.10 11.22 6.99
C GLY A 11 7.22 10.11 6.39
N PHE A 12 7.47 8.85 6.74
CA PHE A 12 6.66 7.71 6.28
C PHE A 12 5.26 7.72 6.87
N ILE A 13 5.11 8.06 8.16
CA ILE A 13 3.81 8.22 8.82
C ILE A 13 3.00 9.34 8.16
N ASN A 14 3.61 10.49 7.90
CA ASN A 14 2.96 11.59 7.18
C ASN A 14 2.54 11.17 5.76
N CYS A 15 3.34 10.34 5.09
CA CYS A 15 2.97 9.79 3.79
C CYS A 15 1.74 8.87 3.88
N ALA A 16 1.69 7.98 4.88
CA ALA A 16 0.52 7.14 5.14
C ALA A 16 -0.72 7.98 5.48
N LEU A 17 -0.57 9.02 6.28
CA LEU A 17 -1.66 9.96 6.61
C LEU A 17 -2.21 10.64 5.35
N ASN A 18 -1.33 11.10 4.45
CA ASN A 18 -1.75 11.70 3.19
C ASN A 18 -2.51 10.72 2.28
N GLU A 19 -2.18 9.43 2.30
CA GLU A 19 -2.98 8.41 1.61
C GLU A 19 -4.34 8.20 2.29
N ALA A 20 -4.38 8.19 3.62
CA ALA A 20 -5.63 8.04 4.37
C ALA A 20 -6.64 9.13 4.01
N LEU A 21 -6.19 10.38 3.82
CA LEU A 21 -7.05 11.50 3.44
C LEU A 21 -7.80 11.31 2.10
N LYS A 22 -7.32 10.41 1.23
CA LYS A 22 -7.96 10.08 -0.05
C LYS A 22 -9.06 9.03 0.07
N SER A 23 -9.16 8.36 1.21
CA SER A 23 -10.10 7.27 1.41
C SER A 23 -11.56 7.76 1.44
N PRO A 24 -12.47 7.13 0.65
CA PRO A 24 -13.90 7.40 0.73
C PRO A 24 -14.60 6.64 1.87
N VAL A 25 -13.88 5.79 2.60
CA VAL A 25 -14.44 4.98 3.69
C VAL A 25 -14.55 5.83 4.96
N LEU A 26 -15.56 5.54 5.81
CA LEU A 26 -15.76 6.25 7.08
C LEU A 26 -14.50 6.23 7.96
N MET A 27 -13.91 5.04 8.14
CA MET A 27 -12.62 4.88 8.80
C MET A 27 -11.51 4.95 7.76
N ARG A 28 -10.87 6.11 7.66
CA ARG A 28 -9.87 6.43 6.65
C ARG A 28 -8.51 5.86 7.03
N HIS A 29 -8.07 4.83 6.29
CA HIS A 29 -6.77 4.20 6.48
C HIS A 29 -5.87 4.48 5.28
N GLY A 30 -4.61 4.74 5.57
CA GLY A 30 -3.55 4.87 4.58
C GLY A 30 -2.34 4.04 5.00
N ALA A 31 -1.61 3.52 4.03
CA ALA A 31 -0.45 2.66 4.25
C ALA A 31 0.63 2.93 3.20
N VAL A 32 1.88 2.77 3.61
CA VAL A 32 3.06 2.87 2.75
C VAL A 32 3.93 1.64 2.92
N ALA A 33 4.38 1.06 1.80
CA ALA A 33 5.38 0.01 1.79
C ALA A 33 6.76 0.66 1.57
N VAL A 34 7.68 0.46 2.52
CA VAL A 34 9.01 1.07 2.51
C VAL A 34 10.07 -0.04 2.51
N ALA A 35 11.07 0.07 1.64
CA ALA A 35 12.27 -0.76 1.70
C ALA A 35 13.50 0.10 1.41
N HIS A 36 14.61 -0.16 2.13
CA HIS A 36 15.86 0.60 2.00
C HIS A 36 15.66 2.13 2.10
N GLY A 37 14.78 2.58 3.01
CA GLY A 37 14.47 4.00 3.21
C GLY A 37 13.66 4.66 2.08
N LYS A 38 13.19 3.89 1.10
CA LYS A 38 12.39 4.40 -0.04
C LYS A 38 10.98 3.85 0.00
N VAL A 39 10.00 4.72 -0.25
CA VAL A 39 8.60 4.31 -0.43
C VAL A 39 8.47 3.61 -1.77
N LEU A 40 8.15 2.31 -1.75
CA LEU A 40 7.96 1.49 -2.95
C LEU A 40 6.48 1.34 -3.34
N GLY A 41 5.56 1.54 -2.40
CA GLY A 41 4.13 1.45 -2.66
C GLY A 41 3.33 2.30 -1.69
N ARG A 42 2.19 2.81 -2.17
CA ARG A 42 1.24 3.63 -1.40
C ARG A 42 -0.17 3.14 -1.62
N GLY A 43 -0.99 3.18 -0.59
CA GLY A 43 -2.36 2.69 -0.66
C GLY A 43 -3.27 3.29 0.40
N TYR A 44 -4.56 3.30 0.09
CA TYR A 44 -5.62 3.71 0.99
C TYR A 44 -6.79 2.74 0.85
N ASN A 45 -7.61 2.64 1.90
CA ASN A 45 -8.76 1.73 1.85
C ASN A 45 -9.88 2.28 0.97
N HIS A 46 -10.58 1.40 0.26
CA HIS A 46 -11.63 1.78 -0.70
C HIS A 46 -12.74 0.73 -0.71
N TYR A 47 -13.98 1.10 -1.07
CA TYR A 47 -15.11 0.17 -1.23
C TYR A 47 -14.96 -0.85 -2.37
N ARG A 48 -13.77 -0.95 -2.99
CA ARG A 48 -13.53 -1.94 -4.05
C ARG A 48 -13.40 -3.31 -3.38
N SER A 49 -14.28 -4.24 -3.74
CA SER A 49 -14.37 -5.58 -3.16
C SER A 49 -13.76 -6.69 -4.03
N TYR A 50 -13.32 -6.35 -5.25
CA TYR A 50 -12.80 -7.31 -6.22
C TYR A 50 -11.70 -6.71 -7.10
N SER A 51 -10.73 -7.52 -7.50
CA SER A 51 -9.74 -7.19 -8.51
C SER A 51 -9.36 -8.40 -9.37
N LYS A 52 -9.15 -8.15 -10.66
CA LYS A 52 -8.72 -9.18 -11.64
C LYS A 52 -7.32 -9.74 -11.38
N ASP A 53 -6.50 -9.03 -10.61
CA ASP A 53 -5.15 -9.44 -10.21
C ASP A 53 -5.13 -10.23 -8.90
N ASN A 54 -6.30 -10.66 -8.40
CA ASN A 54 -6.50 -11.50 -7.21
C ASN A 54 -5.94 -10.93 -5.89
N PHE A 55 -5.61 -9.64 -5.85
CA PHE A 55 -5.21 -8.96 -4.60
C PHE A 55 -6.38 -8.76 -3.63
N ILE A 56 -7.61 -8.71 -4.14
CA ILE A 56 -8.84 -8.60 -3.34
C ILE A 56 -9.92 -9.47 -3.97
N SER A 57 -10.54 -10.31 -3.15
CA SER A 57 -11.67 -11.15 -3.53
C SER A 57 -12.54 -11.38 -2.31
N ASN A 58 -13.86 -11.27 -2.47
CA ASN A 58 -14.84 -11.54 -1.42
C ASN A 58 -14.60 -10.73 -0.11
N THR A 59 -14.21 -9.46 -0.22
CA THR A 59 -14.05 -8.55 0.93
C THR A 59 -15.00 -7.36 0.83
N CYS A 60 -15.39 -6.77 1.97
CA CYS A 60 -16.27 -5.59 1.98
C CYS A 60 -15.54 -4.32 1.51
N THR A 61 -14.23 -4.24 1.75
CA THR A 61 -13.38 -3.15 1.28
C THR A 61 -12.01 -3.69 0.90
N CYS A 62 -11.31 -2.95 0.04
CA CYS A 62 -9.89 -3.09 -0.17
C CYS A 62 -9.19 -2.38 0.99
N HIS A 63 -8.32 -3.08 1.72
CA HIS A 63 -7.57 -2.48 2.81
C HIS A 63 -6.40 -1.65 2.28
N ALA A 64 -5.97 -0.65 3.06
CA ALA A 64 -4.85 0.22 2.68
C ALA A 64 -3.54 -0.55 2.49
N GLU A 65 -3.30 -1.56 3.35
CA GLU A 65 -2.13 -2.44 3.29
C GLU A 65 -2.08 -3.23 1.99
N ILE A 66 -3.21 -3.82 1.58
CA ILE A 66 -3.31 -4.54 0.31
C ILE A 66 -3.14 -3.59 -0.87
N ALA A 67 -3.72 -2.39 -0.80
CA ALA A 67 -3.56 -1.38 -1.84
C ALA A 67 -2.08 -0.95 -1.99
N SER A 68 -1.33 -0.80 -0.89
CA SER A 68 0.08 -0.40 -0.93
C SER A 68 0.97 -1.50 -1.51
N LEU A 69 0.74 -2.77 -1.15
CA LEU A 69 1.44 -3.92 -1.72
C LEU A 69 1.13 -4.12 -3.20
N ARG A 70 -0.14 -3.97 -3.57
CA ARG A 70 -0.58 -4.05 -4.97
C ARG A 70 0.07 -2.95 -5.82
N ASN A 71 0.12 -1.71 -5.30
CA ASN A 71 0.80 -0.60 -5.95
C ASN A 71 2.29 -0.89 -6.15
N MET A 72 2.98 -1.34 -5.09
CA MET A 72 4.38 -1.75 -5.16
C MET A 72 4.62 -2.82 -6.23
N PHE A 73 3.81 -3.88 -6.23
CA PHE A 73 3.94 -4.99 -7.18
C PHE A 73 3.85 -4.52 -8.64
N HIS A 74 2.91 -3.63 -8.95
CA HIS A 74 2.75 -3.09 -10.30
C HIS A 74 3.85 -2.10 -10.68
N CYS A 75 4.35 -1.30 -9.73
CA CYS A 75 5.49 -0.42 -9.95
C CYS A 75 6.77 -1.23 -10.23
N CYS A 76 7.02 -2.30 -9.48
CA CYS A 76 8.18 -3.18 -9.68
C CYS A 76 8.09 -3.94 -11.02
N LYS A 77 6.89 -4.35 -11.45
CA LYS A 77 6.69 -5.00 -12.77
C LYS A 77 7.05 -4.10 -13.95
N LYS A 78 6.76 -2.79 -13.89
CA LYS A 78 7.13 -1.85 -14.96
C LYS A 78 8.65 -1.71 -15.15
N HIS A 79 9.43 -1.91 -14.09
CA HIS A 79 10.90 -1.84 -14.14
C HIS A 79 11.56 -3.17 -14.51
N ASN A 80 10.81 -4.27 -14.49
CA ASN A 80 11.30 -5.61 -14.77
C ASN A 80 10.53 -6.21 -15.96
N ASN A 81 11.00 -5.90 -17.18
CA ASN A 81 10.77 -6.79 -18.32
C ASN A 81 11.48 -8.15 -18.16
N ASN A 82 12.15 -8.41 -17.03
CA ASN A 82 12.57 -9.73 -16.59
C ASN A 82 11.68 -10.20 -15.42
N SER A 83 10.72 -11.05 -15.78
CA SER A 83 9.70 -11.67 -14.94
C SER A 83 10.17 -12.08 -13.54
N ILE A 84 9.75 -11.32 -12.52
CA ILE A 84 9.56 -11.89 -11.18
C ILE A 84 8.22 -12.63 -11.24
N LYS A 85 8.27 -13.93 -11.54
CA LYS A 85 7.15 -14.84 -11.29
C LYS A 85 6.95 -14.84 -9.77
N GLY A 86 5.80 -14.37 -9.31
CA GLY A 86 5.40 -14.57 -7.92
C GLY A 86 5.41 -16.08 -7.61
N PRO A 87 5.65 -16.49 -6.35
CA PRO A 87 5.81 -17.89 -5.98
C PRO A 87 4.54 -18.76 -6.12
N TYR A 88 3.47 -18.20 -6.69
CA TYR A 88 2.19 -18.86 -6.87
C TYR A 88 1.68 -18.58 -8.29
N ALA A 89 2.30 -19.23 -9.28
CA ALA A 89 1.79 -19.35 -10.65
C ALA A 89 1.55 -20.83 -10.94
#